data_AF-A0A843H725-F1
#
_entry.id   AF-A0A843H725-F1
#
_cell.length_a   1.000
_cell.length_b   1.000
_cell.length_c   1.000
_cell.angle_alpha   90.00
_cell.angle_beta   90.00
_cell.angle_gamma   90.00
#
_symmetry.space_group_name_H-M   'P 1'
#
loop_
_entity.id
_entity.type
_entity.pdbx_description
1 polymer ?
#
loop_
_entity_poly.entity_id
_entity_poly.type
_entity_poly.pdbx_seq_one_letter_code
_entity_poly.pdbx_strand_id
1 'polypeptide(L)'
;MILNTGLRTDIPGFFSEWFYNRIDEGFVYVRNPYAKNQIYSYKLDPELIDCMIFCTKNPRPMLENLEKIDKFNQYWHITITPYEKEIEPNVPPVDDVLESFKYLSKRLGKENV
;
A
#
# COMPACT_ATOMS: atom_id res chain seq x y z
N MET A 1 3.25 13.64 9.54
CA MET A 1 1.92 13.11 9.16
C MET A 1 1.99 11.62 8.87
N ILE A 2 0.99 10.81 9.28
CA ILE A 2 0.86 9.41 8.83
C ILE A 2 -0.04 9.36 7.59
N LEU A 3 0.45 8.79 6.49
CA LEU A 3 -0.33 8.58 5.28
C LEU A 3 -0.88 7.14 5.27
N ASN A 4 -2.15 6.97 5.65
CA ASN A 4 -2.81 5.66 5.57
C ASN A 4 -3.45 5.47 4.19
N THR A 5 -2.91 4.53 3.41
CA THR A 5 -3.33 4.25 2.03
C THR A 5 -4.43 3.18 1.95
N GLY A 6 -4.61 2.37 3.00
CA GLY A 6 -5.48 1.19 2.99
C GLY A 6 -6.95 1.40 3.38
N LEU A 7 -7.37 2.60 3.79
CA LEU A 7 -8.73 2.83 4.33
C LEU A 7 -9.84 2.89 3.27
N ARG A 8 -9.50 3.11 1.99
CA ARG A 8 -10.50 3.27 0.91
C ARG A 8 -10.42 2.16 -0.13
N THR A 9 -9.23 1.61 -0.33
CA THR A 9 -8.98 0.55 -1.28
C THR A 9 -7.64 -0.12 -0.95
N ASP A 10 -7.45 -1.33 -1.45
CA ASP A 10 -6.18 -2.04 -1.39
C ASP A 10 -5.27 -1.48 -2.52
N ILE A 11 -4.56 -0.40 -2.22
CA ILE A 11 -3.66 0.25 -3.17
C ILE A 11 -2.59 -0.73 -3.70
N PRO A 12 -1.89 -1.53 -2.85
CA PRO A 12 -0.93 -2.48 -3.36
C PRO A 12 -1.54 -3.51 -4.33
N GLY A 13 -2.72 -4.05 -4.00
CA GLY A 13 -3.36 -5.07 -4.82
C GLY A 13 -3.89 -4.57 -6.17
N PHE A 14 -4.37 -3.32 -6.25
CA PHE A 14 -5.13 -2.84 -7.41
C PHE A 14 -4.60 -1.57 -8.08
N PHE A 15 -3.82 -0.73 -7.37
CA PHE A 15 -3.48 0.63 -7.82
C PHE A 15 -1.99 0.97 -7.62
N SER A 16 -1.11 -0.03 -7.61
CA SER A 16 0.34 0.14 -7.44
C SER A 16 0.95 1.14 -8.41
N GLU A 17 0.73 0.95 -9.71
CA GLU A 17 1.27 1.83 -10.75
C GLU A 17 0.76 3.26 -10.59
N TRP A 18 -0.55 3.42 -10.36
CA TRP A 18 -1.16 4.72 -10.09
C TRP A 18 -0.51 5.41 -8.88
N PHE A 19 -0.25 4.67 -7.81
CA PHE A 19 0.32 5.22 -6.59
C PHE A 19 1.76 5.68 -6.81
N TYR A 20 2.59 4.88 -7.50
CA TYR A 20 3.94 5.30 -7.85
C TYR A 20 3.97 6.54 -8.75
N ASN A 21 3.03 6.65 -9.70
CA ASN A 21 2.91 7.87 -10.50
C ASN A 21 2.59 9.10 -9.63
N ARG A 22 1.80 8.94 -8.55
CA ARG A 22 1.57 10.03 -7.59
C ARG A 22 2.80 10.34 -6.75
N ILE A 23 3.58 9.33 -6.35
CA ILE A 23 4.86 9.52 -5.65
C ILE A 23 5.83 10.33 -6.52
N ASP A 24 5.91 10.01 -7.81
CA ASP A 24 6.75 10.70 -8.79
C ASP A 24 6.27 12.14 -9.03
N GLU A 25 4.95 12.39 -9.06
CA GLU A 25 4.36 13.73 -9.15
C GLU A 25 4.47 14.55 -7.85
N GLY A 26 4.66 13.89 -6.69
CA GLY A 26 4.86 14.54 -5.40
C GLY A 26 3.58 15.05 -4.72
N PHE A 27 2.39 14.72 -5.22
CA PHE A 27 1.12 15.07 -4.59
C PHE A 27 -0.01 14.11 -4.98
N VAL A 28 -1.12 14.17 -4.23
CA VAL A 28 -2.36 13.47 -4.59
C VAL A 28 -3.59 14.26 -4.17
N TYR A 29 -4.61 14.24 -5.03
CA TYR A 29 -5.93 14.79 -4.70
C TYR A 29 -6.86 13.69 -4.20
N VAL A 30 -7.56 13.98 -3.11
CA VAL A 30 -8.49 13.04 -2.49
C VAL A 30 -9.79 13.75 -2.17
N ARG A 31 -10.91 13.22 -2.66
CA ARG A 31 -12.24 13.75 -2.36
C ARG A 31 -12.64 13.42 -0.92
N ASN A 32 -13.25 14.37 -0.21
CA ASN A 32 -13.84 14.09 1.10
C ASN A 32 -15.07 13.16 0.91
N PRO A 33 -15.14 11.99 1.58
CA PRO A 33 -16.26 11.06 1.45
C PRO A 33 -17.57 11.64 2.03
N TYR A 34 -17.48 12.58 2.97
CA TYR A 34 -18.64 13.22 3.61
C TYR A 34 -19.07 14.52 2.94
N ALA A 35 -18.18 15.15 2.16
CA ALA A 35 -18.43 16.43 1.49
C ALA A 35 -17.97 16.36 0.04
N LYS A 36 -18.88 15.96 -0.88
CA LYS A 36 -18.53 15.66 -2.29
C LYS A 36 -17.84 16.81 -3.02
N ASN A 37 -18.11 18.06 -2.67
CA ASN A 37 -17.51 19.23 -3.33
C ASN A 37 -16.15 19.62 -2.72
N GLN A 38 -15.73 18.99 -1.63
CA GLN A 38 -14.43 19.24 -1.01
C GLN A 38 -13.38 18.24 -1.51
N ILE A 39 -12.28 18.79 -2.03
CA ILE A 39 -11.12 18.03 -2.49
C ILE A 39 -9.93 18.47 -1.64
N TYR A 40 -9.24 17.51 -1.05
CA TYR A 40 -7.98 17.75 -0.36
C TYR A 40 -6.82 17.51 -1.30
N SER A 41 -5.77 18.31 -1.17
CA SER A 41 -4.46 18.07 -1.77
C SER A 41 -3.51 17.63 -0.67
N TYR A 42 -2.83 16.51 -0.87
CA TYR A 42 -1.77 16.05 0.01
C TYR A 42 -0.45 16.09 -0.73
N LYS A 43 0.56 16.75 -0.14
CA LYS A 43 1.93 16.70 -0.63
C LYS A 43 2.56 15.36 -0.21
N LEU A 44 3.19 14.67 -1.14
CA LEU A 44 3.88 13.40 -0.94
C LEU A 44 5.38 13.66 -0.76
N ASP A 45 5.73 14.17 0.42
CA ASP A 45 7.06 14.65 0.76
C ASP A 45 7.58 13.91 2.00
N PRO A 46 8.77 13.27 1.96
CA PRO A 46 9.32 12.56 3.11
C PRO A 46 9.61 13.47 4.32
N GLU A 47 9.77 14.78 4.13
CA GLU A 47 9.91 15.72 5.26
C GLU A 47 8.58 15.98 5.99
N LEU A 48 7.44 15.72 5.33
CA LEU A 48 6.11 15.92 5.90
C LEU A 48 5.44 14.61 6.34
N ILE A 49 5.76 13.51 5.66
CA ILE A 49 5.20 12.19 5.90
C ILE A 49 6.15 11.40 6.79
N ASP A 50 5.72 11.17 8.03
CA ASP A 50 6.50 10.39 9.00
C ASP A 50 6.48 8.91 8.64
N CYS A 51 5.37 8.40 8.09
CA CYS A 51 5.20 7.00 7.70
C CYS A 51 4.04 6.81 6.70
N MET A 52 4.23 5.90 5.74
CA MET A 52 3.18 5.38 4.87
C MET A 52 2.73 4.02 5.37
N ILE A 53 1.43 3.89 5.63
CA ILE A 53 0.82 2.62 6.06
C ILE A 53 0.07 2.00 4.88
N PHE A 54 0.36 0.74 4.60
CA PHE A 54 -0.30 -0.09 3.59
C PHE A 54 -1.09 -1.21 4.28
N CYS A 55 -2.27 -1.53 3.75
CA CYS A 55 -3.06 -2.68 4.17
C CYS A 55 -3.51 -3.43 2.91
N THR A 56 -3.14 -4.71 2.80
CA THR A 56 -3.34 -5.47 1.57
C THR A 56 -3.46 -6.98 1.80
N LYS A 57 -4.15 -7.65 0.88
CA LYS A 57 -4.08 -9.13 0.73
C LYS A 57 -3.12 -9.58 -0.36
N ASN A 58 -2.63 -8.65 -1.18
CA ASN A 58 -1.72 -8.94 -2.29
C ASN A 58 -0.67 -7.83 -2.42
N PRO A 59 0.45 -7.91 -1.67
CA PRO A 59 1.51 -6.91 -1.76
C PRO A 59 2.35 -7.03 -3.04
N ARG A 60 2.26 -8.16 -3.76
CA ARG A 60 3.10 -8.50 -4.92
C ARG A 60 3.20 -7.38 -5.97
N PRO A 61 2.13 -6.68 -6.37
CA PRO A 61 2.21 -5.70 -7.46
C PRO A 61 3.03 -4.46 -7.12
N MET A 62 3.28 -4.15 -5.83
CA MET A 62 4.19 -3.07 -5.44
C MET A 62 5.65 -3.52 -5.36
N LEU A 63 5.93 -4.81 -5.16
CA LEU A 63 7.27 -5.25 -4.75
C LEU A 63 8.38 -4.91 -5.74
N GLU A 64 8.07 -4.86 -7.03
CA GLU A 64 9.03 -4.59 -8.10
C GLU A 64 9.60 -3.18 -8.06
N ASN A 65 8.82 -2.19 -7.61
CA ASN A 65 9.19 -0.78 -7.62
C ASN A 65 9.22 -0.16 -6.20
N LEU A 66 9.45 -0.98 -5.17
CA LEU A 66 9.48 -0.53 -3.78
C LEU A 66 10.50 0.58 -3.53
N GLU A 67 11.59 0.61 -4.29
CA GLU A 67 12.64 1.62 -4.17
C GLU A 67 12.15 3.06 -4.41
N LYS A 68 11.06 3.23 -5.18
CA LYS A 68 10.43 4.55 -5.38
C LYS A 68 9.94 5.17 -4.06
N ILE A 69 9.68 4.34 -3.05
CA ILE A 69 9.20 4.78 -1.73
C ILE A 69 10.19 4.48 -0.59
N ASP A 70 11.43 4.07 -0.88
CA ASP A 70 12.45 3.82 0.15
C ASP A 70 12.80 5.07 0.97
N LYS A 71 12.56 6.27 0.42
CA LYS A 71 12.74 7.54 1.13
C LYS A 71 11.71 7.80 2.23
N PHE A 72 10.62 7.02 2.27
CA PHE A 72 9.59 7.11 3.30
C PHE A 72 9.74 5.95 4.27
N ASN A 73 9.44 6.17 5.55
CA ASN A 73 9.18 5.05 6.45
C ASN A 73 7.90 4.34 6.00
N GLN A 74 7.91 3.01 6.07
CA GLN A 74 6.83 2.17 5.58
C GLN A 74 6.39 1.21 6.67
N TYR A 75 5.09 0.96 6.74
CA TYR A 75 4.52 -0.05 7.60
C TYR A 75 3.43 -0.82 6.85
N TRP A 76 3.53 -2.15 6.85
CA TRP A 76 2.69 -3.01 6.04
C TRP A 76 1.82 -3.89 6.92
N HIS A 77 0.51 -3.88 6.68
CA HIS A 77 -0.45 -4.81 7.24
C HIS A 77 -0.87 -5.79 6.15
N ILE A 78 -0.42 -7.03 6.26
CA ILE A 78 -0.71 -8.08 5.28
C ILE A 78 -1.68 -9.07 5.89
N THR A 79 -2.85 -9.24 5.26
CA THR A 79 -3.82 -10.24 5.67
C THR A 79 -3.59 -11.52 4.89
N ILE A 80 -3.36 -12.63 5.61
CA ILE A 80 -3.12 -13.96 5.03
C ILE A 80 -4.29 -14.86 5.43
N THR A 81 -5.09 -15.25 4.45
CA THR A 81 -6.27 -16.10 4.64
C THR A 81 -6.18 -17.34 3.75
N PRO A 82 -6.36 -18.56 4.29
CA PRO A 82 -6.29 -19.81 3.52
C PRO A 82 -7.64 -20.15 2.89
N TYR A 83 -8.32 -19.15 2.33
CA TYR A 83 -9.61 -19.34 1.67
C TYR A 83 -9.42 -19.68 0.20
N GLU A 84 -10.24 -20.59 -0.30
CA GLU A 84 -10.27 -20.95 -1.71
C GLU A 84 -11.01 -19.90 -2.56
N LYS A 85 -10.90 -20.02 -3.88
CA LYS A 85 -11.48 -19.08 -4.86
C LYS A 85 -13.01 -18.95 -4.79
N GLU A 86 -13.69 -19.90 -4.15
CA GLU A 86 -15.14 -19.81 -3.88
C GLU A 86 -15.47 -18.68 -2.90
N ILE A 87 -14.57 -18.37 -1.96
CA ILE A 87 -14.73 -17.29 -0.98
C ILE A 87 -13.94 -16.05 -1.39
N GLU A 88 -12.71 -16.23 -1.90
CA GLU A 88 -11.81 -15.11 -2.27
C GLU A 88 -11.28 -15.27 -3.71
N PRO A 89 -12.11 -15.04 -4.74
CA PRO A 89 -11.75 -15.35 -6.13
C PRO A 89 -10.57 -14.57 -6.69
N ASN A 90 -10.29 -13.38 -6.13
CA ASN A 90 -9.29 -12.44 -6.62
C ASN A 90 -8.06 -12.31 -5.71
N VAL A 91 -8.00 -13.09 -4.62
CA VAL A 91 -6.83 -13.12 -3.73
C VAL A 91 -5.87 -14.20 -4.23
N PRO A 92 -4.55 -13.93 -4.30
CA PRO A 92 -3.58 -14.95 -4.68
C PRO A 92 -3.60 -16.16 -3.72
N PRO A 93 -3.13 -17.34 -4.17
CA PRO A 93 -2.91 -18.47 -3.28
C PRO A 93 -2.09 -18.09 -2.05
N VAL A 94 -2.39 -18.73 -0.91
CA VAL A 94 -1.76 -18.41 0.38
C VAL A 94 -0.23 -18.45 0.33
N ASP A 95 0.34 -19.42 -0.42
CA ASP A 95 1.79 -19.57 -0.57
C ASP A 95 2.42 -18.37 -1.30
N ASP A 96 1.75 -17.81 -2.30
CA ASP A 96 2.23 -16.63 -3.03
C ASP A 96 2.23 -15.38 -2.14
N VAL A 97 1.20 -15.23 -1.29
CA VAL A 97 1.13 -14.13 -0.32
C VAL A 97 2.21 -14.30 0.75
N LEU A 98 2.46 -15.52 1.22
CA LEU A 98 3.52 -15.83 2.17
C LEU A 98 4.92 -15.49 1.64
N GLU A 99 5.21 -15.82 0.38
CA GLU A 99 6.49 -15.46 -0.24
C GLU A 99 6.65 -13.94 -0.36
N SER A 100 5.57 -13.25 -0.74
CA SER A 100 5.56 -11.79 -0.82
C SER A 100 5.75 -11.13 0.55
N PHE A 101 5.13 -11.67 1.59
CA PHE A 101 5.31 -11.24 2.98
C PHE A 101 6.75 -11.46 3.46
N LYS A 102 7.32 -12.65 3.23
CA LYS A 102 8.72 -12.95 3.57
C LYS A 102 9.70 -12.01 2.86
N TYR A 103 9.43 -11.68 1.60
CA TYR A 103 10.23 -10.71 0.85
C TYR A 103 10.21 -9.33 1.52
N LEU A 104 9.01 -8.81 1.85
CA LEU A 104 8.89 -7.53 2.56
C LEU A 104 9.57 -7.56 3.92
N SER A 105 9.37 -8.60 4.72
CA SER A 105 10.00 -8.77 6.03
C SER A 105 11.54 -8.74 5.94
N LYS A 106 12.12 -9.39 4.92
CA LYS A 106 13.56 -9.38 4.67
C LYS A 106 14.07 -8.01 4.23
N ARG A 107 13.29 -7.26 3.44
CA ARG A 107 13.68 -5.94 2.91
C ARG A 107 13.53 -4.82 3.94
N LEU A 108 12.42 -4.82 4.69
CA LEU A 108 12.03 -3.72 5.57
C LEU A 108 12.31 -3.99 7.06
N GLY A 109 12.55 -5.24 7.44
CA GLY A 109 12.62 -5.66 8.85
C GLY A 109 11.27 -6.19 9.34
N LYS A 110 11.31 -7.14 10.28
CA LYS A 110 10.13 -7.83 10.81
C LYS A 110 9.22 -6.94 11.66
N GLU A 111 9.74 -5.83 12.14
CA GLU A 111 9.04 -4.81 12.90
C GLU A 111 8.15 -3.92 12.02
N ASN A 112 8.34 -3.95 10.70
CA ASN A 112 7.67 -3.08 9.74
C ASN A 112 6.60 -3.79 8.89
N VAL A 113 6.29 -5.06 9.18
CA VAL A 113 5.36 -5.92 8.43
C VAL A 113 4.44 -6.72 9.34
#